data_AF-A0A0C5VZB2-F1
#
_entry.id   AF-A0A0C5VZB2-F1
#
_cell.length_a   1.000
_cell.length_b   1.000
_cell.length_c   1.000
_cell.angle_alpha   90.00
_cell.angle_beta   90.00
_cell.angle_gamma   90.00
#
_symmetry.space_group_name_H-M   'P 1'
#
loop_
_entity.id
_entity.type
_entity.pdbx_description
1 polymer ?
#
loop_
_entity_poly.entity_id
_entity_poly.type
_entity_poly.pdbx_seq_one_letter_code
_entity_poly.pdbx_strand_id
1 'polypeptide(L)'
;MELVEINANIESFEADALVYSTNQYLHLSGGVGQALVKKYGVEVQNILDRYLRVKNIDEVEVGTIVESVSDNMPWKRVFHTVATDKEYETQKSVVEKIIRYVLETCEVDFSISSVAFSALGSGFGSLTYEEFMKIMRRELVRYQLSSAFKVYVVNKI
;
A
#
# COMPACT_ATOMS: atom_id res chain seq x y z
N MET A 1 -8.90 6.26 16.15
CA MET A 1 -8.74 5.58 14.86
C MET A 1 -9.71 4.42 14.76
N GLU A 2 -10.42 4.30 13.64
CA GLU A 2 -11.37 3.21 13.36
C GLU A 2 -10.80 2.31 12.25
N LEU A 3 -10.73 1.00 12.49
CA LEU A 3 -10.40 0.01 11.46
C LEU A 3 -11.70 -0.52 10.85
N VAL A 4 -11.88 -0.36 9.55
CA VAL A 4 -13.07 -0.80 8.83
C VAL A 4 -12.67 -1.75 7.71
N GLU A 5 -13.22 -2.95 7.72
CA GLU A 5 -13.09 -3.90 6.61
C GLU A 5 -14.15 -3.58 5.55
N ILE A 6 -13.72 -3.41 4.30
CA ILE A 6 -14.56 -3.00 3.19
C ILE A 6 -14.52 -4.05 2.09
N ASN A 7 -15.71 -4.44 1.63
CA ASN A 7 -15.90 -5.30 0.47
C ASN A 7 -16.18 -4.45 -0.77
N ALA A 8 -15.13 -3.86 -1.33
CA ALA A 8 -15.18 -3.01 -2.52
C ALA A 8 -13.86 -3.12 -3.32
N ASN A 9 -13.86 -2.58 -4.53
CA ASN A 9 -12.68 -2.56 -5.39
C ASN A 9 -11.73 -1.42 -4.99
N ILE A 10 -10.50 -1.76 -4.64
CA ILE A 10 -9.55 -0.80 -4.05
C ILE A 10 -9.05 0.25 -5.04
N GLU A 11 -8.92 -0.06 -6.33
CA GLU A 11 -8.53 0.86 -7.39
C GLU A 11 -9.60 1.94 -7.66
N SER A 12 -10.74 1.85 -6.97
CA SER A 12 -11.85 2.80 -7.03
C SER A 12 -12.27 3.32 -5.65
N PHE A 13 -11.62 2.86 -4.58
CA PHE A 13 -12.07 3.16 -3.23
C PHE A 13 -11.62 4.55 -2.78
N GLU A 14 -12.58 5.34 -2.31
CA GLU A 14 -12.37 6.72 -1.88
C GLU A 14 -11.73 6.76 -0.47
N ALA A 15 -10.47 7.18 -0.43
CA ALA A 15 -9.71 7.53 0.77
C ALA A 15 -8.69 8.61 0.39
N ASP A 16 -8.09 9.27 1.38
CA ASP A 16 -7.06 10.27 1.11
C ASP A 16 -5.75 9.62 0.64
N ALA A 17 -5.41 8.45 1.17
CA ALA A 17 -4.23 7.70 0.79
C ALA A 17 -4.53 6.24 0.40
N LEU A 18 -3.73 5.70 -0.53
CA LEU A 18 -3.79 4.31 -0.98
C LEU A 18 -2.49 3.57 -0.66
N VAL A 19 -2.60 2.34 -0.17
CA VAL A 19 -1.47 1.44 0.08
C VAL A 19 -1.71 0.11 -0.59
N TYR A 20 -0.77 -0.29 -1.44
CA TYR A 20 -0.80 -1.61 -2.08
C TYR A 20 0.61 -2.17 -2.27
N SER A 21 0.70 -3.47 -2.59
CA SER A 21 1.97 -4.12 -2.86
C SER A 21 2.22 -4.31 -4.37
N THR A 22 3.46 -4.08 -4.77
CA THR A 22 4.09 -4.49 -6.03
C THR A 22 5.21 -5.51 -5.73
N ASN A 23 5.96 -5.91 -6.76
CA ASN A 23 7.14 -6.78 -6.65
C ASN A 23 8.45 -5.95 -6.57
N GLN A 24 9.57 -6.63 -6.34
CA GLN A 24 10.90 -6.01 -6.25
C GLN A 24 11.36 -5.29 -7.53
N TYR A 25 10.79 -5.61 -8.69
CA TYR A 25 11.06 -4.90 -9.96
C TYR A 25 10.15 -3.68 -10.15
N LEU A 26 9.32 -3.37 -9.15
CA LEU A 26 8.28 -2.34 -9.20
C LEU A 26 7.38 -2.42 -10.45
N HIS A 27 7.20 -3.63 -10.99
CA HIS A 27 6.41 -3.85 -12.19
C HIS A 27 4.97 -4.22 -11.85
N LEU A 28 4.02 -3.40 -12.29
CA LEU A 28 2.58 -3.49 -12.01
C LEU A 28 1.85 -4.49 -12.92
N SER A 29 2.34 -5.72 -12.97
CA SER A 29 1.84 -6.76 -13.89
C SER A 29 0.63 -7.56 -13.37
N GLY A 30 0.29 -7.43 -12.08
CA GLY A 30 -0.84 -8.16 -11.47
C GLY A 30 -1.48 -7.43 -10.29
N GLY A 31 -2.54 -8.03 -9.74
CA GLY A 31 -3.24 -7.53 -8.55
C GLY A 31 -3.66 -6.05 -8.67
N VAL A 32 -3.51 -5.33 -7.56
CA VAL A 32 -3.91 -3.91 -7.46
C VAL A 32 -3.14 -3.05 -8.46
N GLY A 33 -1.84 -3.31 -8.63
CA GLY A 33 -1.00 -2.57 -9.57
C GLY A 33 -1.53 -2.62 -11.00
N GLN A 34 -1.89 -3.82 -11.49
CA GLN A 34 -2.45 -3.96 -12.82
C GLN A 34 -3.83 -3.28 -12.94
N ALA A 35 -4.65 -3.36 -11.91
CA ALA A 35 -5.96 -2.69 -11.90
C ALA A 35 -5.82 -1.15 -11.95
N LEU A 36 -4.85 -0.59 -11.22
CA LEU A 36 -4.51 0.82 -11.29
C LEU A 36 -4.03 1.23 -12.69
N VAL A 37 -3.12 0.46 -13.32
CA VAL A 37 -2.65 0.74 -14.68
C VAL A 37 -3.79 0.68 -15.70
N LYS A 38 -4.68 -0.31 -15.58
CA LYS A 38 -5.86 -0.44 -16.46
C LYS A 38 -6.79 0.77 -16.36
N LYS A 39 -6.93 1.33 -15.15
CA LYS A 39 -7.89 2.41 -14.89
C LYS A 39 -7.31 3.81 -15.11
N TYR A 40 -6.08 4.05 -14.66
CA TYR A 40 -5.44 5.37 -14.65
C TYR A 40 -4.33 5.51 -15.70
N GLY A 41 -4.09 4.46 -16.49
CA GLY A 41 -3.15 4.46 -17.60
C GLY A 41 -1.71 4.10 -17.23
N VAL A 42 -0.85 4.05 -18.26
CA VAL A 42 0.56 3.66 -18.13
C VAL A 42 1.37 4.60 -17.23
N GLU A 43 0.88 5.82 -16.98
CA GLU A 43 1.55 6.77 -16.10
C GLU A 43 1.75 6.25 -14.67
N VAL A 44 0.89 5.34 -14.20
CA VAL A 44 1.08 4.68 -12.90
C VAL A 44 2.38 3.83 -12.88
N GLN A 45 2.68 3.13 -13.98
CA GLN A 45 3.94 2.38 -14.13
C GLN A 45 5.13 3.34 -14.30
N ASN A 46 4.97 4.42 -15.08
CA ASN A 46 6.05 5.38 -15.34
C ASN A 46 6.60 6.04 -14.06
N ILE A 47 5.77 6.21 -13.03
CA ILE A 47 6.20 6.70 -11.70
C ILE A 47 7.29 5.80 -11.12
N LEU A 48 7.07 4.48 -11.17
CA LEU A 48 7.96 3.48 -10.60
C LEU A 48 9.20 3.25 -11.48
N ASP A 49 9.03 3.26 -12.81
CA ASP A 49 10.15 3.17 -13.75
C ASP A 49 11.10 4.37 -13.60
N ARG A 50 10.54 5.57 -13.36
CA ARG A 50 11.33 6.77 -13.07
C ARG A 50 12.09 6.62 -11.76
N TYR A 51 11.47 6.07 -10.73
CA TYR A 51 12.14 5.82 -9.45
C TYR A 51 13.37 4.93 -9.63
N LEU A 52 13.23 3.79 -10.31
CA LEU A 52 14.34 2.87 -10.63
C LEU A 52 15.45 3.58 -11.42
N ARG A 53 15.06 4.31 -12.48
CA ARG A 53 16.00 5.04 -13.34
C ARG A 53 16.80 6.10 -12.59
N VAL A 54 16.15 6.91 -11.75
CA VAL A 54 16.81 7.95 -10.96
C VAL A 54 17.77 7.36 -9.93
N LYS A 55 17.41 6.21 -9.35
CA LYS A 55 18.27 5.47 -8.42
C LYS A 55 19.37 4.67 -9.10
N ASN A 56 19.29 4.50 -10.43
CA ASN A 56 20.20 3.66 -11.23
C ASN A 56 20.26 2.21 -10.70
N ILE A 57 19.08 1.62 -10.46
CA ILE A 57 18.89 0.25 -9.99
C ILE A 57 17.79 -0.43 -10.83
N ASP A 58 17.85 -1.75 -10.95
CA ASP A 58 16.83 -2.53 -11.68
C ASP A 58 15.82 -3.21 -10.74
N GLU A 59 16.10 -3.22 -9.43
CA GLU A 59 15.24 -3.78 -8.40
C GLU A 59 15.42 -3.08 -7.05
N VAL A 60 14.43 -3.26 -6.17
CA VAL A 60 14.44 -2.74 -4.80
C VAL A 60 14.36 -3.88 -3.78
N GLU A 61 14.76 -3.58 -2.55
CA GLU A 61 14.65 -4.54 -1.46
C GLU A 61 13.21 -4.70 -0.96
N VAL A 62 12.92 -5.87 -0.39
CA VAL A 62 11.68 -6.11 0.36
C VAL A 62 11.58 -5.12 1.52
N GLY A 63 10.40 -4.53 1.69
CA GLY A 63 10.14 -3.43 2.62
C GLY A 63 10.33 -2.05 2.02
N THR A 64 10.77 -1.94 0.76
CA THR A 64 10.81 -0.65 0.05
C THR A 64 9.41 -0.08 -0.12
N ILE A 65 9.29 1.24 0.10
CA ILE A 65 8.08 2.02 -0.10
C ILE A 65 8.45 3.17 -1.04
N VAL A 66 7.79 3.23 -2.19
CA VAL A 66 7.86 4.38 -3.08
C VAL A 66 6.57 5.18 -2.89
N GLU A 67 6.71 6.45 -2.55
CA GLU A 67 5.58 7.37 -2.42
C GLU A 67 5.37 8.14 -3.72
N SER A 68 4.11 8.39 -4.07
CA SER A 68 3.77 9.26 -5.19
C SER A 68 2.51 10.08 -4.95
N VAL A 69 2.41 11.18 -5.72
CA VAL A 69 1.23 12.03 -5.84
C VAL A 69 0.98 12.19 -7.34
N SER A 70 -0.29 12.14 -7.74
CA SER A 70 -0.68 12.25 -9.15
C SER A 70 -2.03 12.91 -9.27
N ASP A 71 -2.14 13.95 -10.10
CA ASP A 71 -3.40 14.62 -10.41
C ASP A 71 -4.39 13.72 -11.17
N ASN A 72 -3.90 12.60 -11.74
CA ASN A 72 -4.72 11.63 -12.45
C ASN A 72 -5.33 10.56 -11.54
N MET A 73 -4.99 10.53 -10.25
CA MET A 73 -5.49 9.56 -9.28
C MET A 73 -6.23 10.28 -8.14
N PRO A 74 -7.29 9.67 -7.57
CA PRO A 74 -8.11 10.34 -6.55
C PRO A 74 -7.42 10.46 -5.19
N TRP A 75 -6.35 9.72 -4.96
CA TRP A 75 -5.62 9.73 -3.69
C TRP A 75 -4.60 10.86 -3.68
N LYS A 76 -4.58 11.61 -2.56
CA LYS A 76 -3.58 12.64 -2.27
C LYS A 76 -2.18 12.04 -2.13
N ARG A 77 -2.10 10.75 -1.77
CA ARG A 77 -0.85 10.00 -1.64
C ARG A 77 -1.03 8.53 -1.97
N VAL A 78 -0.08 7.95 -2.71
CA VAL A 78 -0.05 6.51 -3.00
C VAL A 78 1.28 5.93 -2.49
N PHE A 79 1.17 4.86 -1.71
CA PHE A 79 2.29 4.09 -1.20
C PHE A 79 2.42 2.79 -1.99
N HIS A 80 3.40 2.75 -2.88
CA HIS A 80 3.78 1.59 -3.68
C HIS A 80 4.78 0.75 -2.88
N THR A 81 4.32 -0.34 -2.28
CA THR A 81 5.11 -1.10 -1.30
C THR A 81 5.62 -2.42 -1.87
N VAL A 82 6.73 -2.93 -1.35
CA VAL A 82 7.23 -4.27 -1.69
C VAL A 82 7.15 -5.15 -0.45
N ALA A 83 6.03 -5.83 -0.25
CA ALA A 83 5.78 -6.63 0.95
C ALA A 83 6.37 -8.05 0.87
N THR A 84 6.65 -8.53 -0.33
CA THR A 84 6.91 -9.94 -0.63
C THR A 84 8.19 -10.07 -1.48
N ASP A 85 8.97 -11.12 -1.26
CA ASP A 85 10.15 -11.43 -2.08
C ASP A 85 9.80 -12.12 -3.43
N LYS A 86 10.83 -12.53 -4.18
CA LYS A 86 10.68 -13.16 -5.51
C LYS A 86 10.09 -14.57 -5.42
N GLU A 87 10.22 -15.20 -4.26
CA GLU A 87 9.72 -16.53 -3.91
C GLU A 87 8.27 -16.48 -3.40
N TYR A 88 7.67 -15.29 -3.35
CA TYR A 88 6.36 -15.02 -2.78
C TYR A 88 6.28 -15.19 -1.26
N GLU A 89 7.42 -15.20 -0.56
CA GLU A 89 7.45 -15.23 0.89
C GLU A 89 7.27 -13.83 1.47
N THR A 90 6.38 -13.71 2.46
CA THR A 90 6.08 -12.44 3.13
C THR A 90 6.42 -12.50 4.61
N GLN A 91 7.46 -11.78 5.00
CA GLN A 91 7.83 -11.67 6.41
C GLN A 91 6.87 -10.72 7.14
N LYS A 92 6.28 -11.20 8.24
CA LYS A 92 5.36 -10.39 9.09
C LYS A 92 6.00 -9.09 9.58
N SER A 93 7.30 -9.10 9.86
CA SER A 93 8.07 -7.93 10.29
C SER A 93 8.19 -6.86 9.21
N VAL A 94 8.19 -7.23 7.93
CA VAL A 94 8.20 -6.30 6.79
C VAL A 94 6.85 -5.60 6.70
N VAL A 95 5.75 -6.35 6.75
CA VAL A 95 4.39 -5.80 6.73
C VAL A 95 4.15 -4.88 7.93
N GLU A 96 4.63 -5.26 9.12
CA GLU A 96 4.61 -4.41 10.32
C GLU A 96 5.30 -3.06 10.08
N LYS A 97 6.53 -3.08 9.53
CA LYS A 97 7.29 -1.86 9.22
C LYS A 97 6.60 -0.99 8.17
N ILE A 98 6.03 -1.60 7.14
CA ILE A 98 5.29 -0.87 6.10
C ILE A 98 4.07 -0.17 6.69
N ILE A 99 3.23 -0.89 7.43
CA ILE A 99 2.04 -0.32 8.07
C ILE A 99 2.45 0.83 8.99
N ARG A 100 3.48 0.61 9.82
CA ARG A 100 4.01 1.65 10.72
C ARG A 100 4.41 2.91 9.98
N TYR A 101 5.26 2.77 8.96
CA TYR A 101 5.75 3.89 8.18
C TYR A 101 4.61 4.70 7.56
N VAL A 102 3.61 4.00 7.00
CA VAL A 102 2.43 4.67 6.42
C VAL A 102 1.66 5.44 7.49
N LEU A 103 1.39 4.82 8.65
CA LEU A 103 0.64 5.49 9.72
C LEU A 103 1.38 6.72 10.25
N GLU A 104 2.69 6.64 10.48
CA GLU A 104 3.54 7.78 10.86
C GLU A 104 3.52 8.89 9.82
N THR A 105 3.60 8.51 8.54
CA THR A 105 3.61 9.47 7.44
C THR A 105 2.27 10.19 7.30
N CYS A 106 1.15 9.46 7.45
CA CYS A 106 -0.18 10.03 7.43
C CYS A 106 -0.49 10.88 8.67
N GLU A 107 0.12 10.58 9.83
CA GLU A 107 -0.04 11.36 11.07
C GLU A 107 0.43 12.80 10.92
N VAL A 108 1.57 12.99 10.25
CA VAL A 108 2.22 14.29 10.10
C VAL A 108 1.68 15.11 8.91
N ASP A 109 0.89 14.49 8.03
CA ASP A 109 0.24 15.14 6.91
C ASP A 109 -1.24 15.42 7.22
N PHE A 110 -1.53 16.62 7.71
CA PHE A 110 -2.88 17.05 8.08
C PHE A 110 -3.90 17.04 6.92
N SER A 111 -3.45 16.87 5.67
CA SER A 111 -4.37 16.70 4.53
C SER A 111 -4.92 15.28 4.40
N ILE A 112 -4.34 14.31 5.12
CA ILE A 112 -4.73 12.90 5.12
C ILE A 112 -5.55 12.59 6.38
N SER A 113 -6.81 12.23 6.18
CA SER A 113 -7.72 11.80 7.26
C SER A 113 -8.15 10.33 7.13
N SER A 114 -7.81 9.70 6.01
CA SER A 114 -8.16 8.32 5.71
C SER A 114 -7.13 7.61 4.85
N VAL A 115 -6.92 6.33 5.11
CA VAL A 115 -6.01 5.49 4.32
C VAL A 115 -6.65 4.15 4.01
N ALA A 116 -6.54 3.71 2.76
CA ALA A 116 -7.00 2.42 2.29
C ALA A 116 -5.83 1.48 2.02
N PHE A 117 -5.83 0.33 2.70
CA PHE A 117 -4.87 -0.74 2.50
C PHE A 117 -5.50 -1.87 1.70
N SER A 118 -4.78 -2.38 0.71
CA SER A 118 -4.96 -3.79 0.31
C SER A 118 -4.35 -4.69 1.38
N ALA A 119 -4.79 -5.96 1.44
CA ALA A 119 -4.19 -6.94 2.34
C ALA A 119 -2.75 -7.30 1.89
N LEU A 120 -1.78 -6.54 2.39
CA LEU A 120 -0.38 -6.63 1.98
C LEU A 120 0.17 -8.04 2.24
N GLY A 121 0.75 -8.64 1.20
CA GLY A 121 1.28 -10.00 1.28
C GLY A 121 0.23 -11.12 1.23
N SER A 122 -1.07 -10.80 1.11
CA SER A 122 -2.17 -11.78 1.13
C SER A 122 -2.84 -12.03 -0.22
N GLY A 123 -2.32 -11.44 -1.29
CA GLY A 123 -2.72 -11.76 -2.66
C GLY A 123 -1.89 -12.90 -3.25
N PHE A 124 -0.69 -12.57 -3.69
CA PHE A 124 0.29 -13.55 -4.20
C PHE A 124 1.26 -14.05 -3.12
N GLY A 125 1.43 -13.31 -2.03
CA GLY A 125 2.37 -13.65 -0.97
C GLY A 125 1.86 -14.74 -0.03
N SER A 126 2.77 -15.28 0.79
CA SER A 126 2.49 -16.36 1.75
C SER A 126 1.72 -15.94 3.02
N LEU A 127 1.44 -14.64 3.21
CA LEU A 127 0.77 -14.16 4.42
C LEU A 127 -0.75 -14.32 4.31
N THR A 128 -1.38 -15.00 5.26
CA THR A 128 -2.85 -15.11 5.25
C THR A 128 -3.51 -13.76 5.56
N TYR A 129 -4.74 -13.55 5.07
CA TYR A 129 -5.54 -12.36 5.39
C TYR A 129 -5.71 -12.17 6.91
N GLU A 130 -5.92 -13.26 7.65
CA GLU A 130 -6.06 -13.21 9.11
C GLU A 130 -4.78 -12.72 9.80
N GLU A 131 -3.61 -13.17 9.33
CA GLU A 131 -2.33 -12.70 9.85
C GLU A 131 -2.09 -11.23 9.53
N PHE A 132 -2.40 -10.79 8.30
CA PHE A 132 -2.36 -9.37 7.94
C PHE A 132 -3.26 -8.54 8.87
N MET A 133 -4.50 -8.96 9.09
CA MET A 133 -5.44 -8.27 9.96
C MET A 133 -4.97 -8.24 11.42
N LYS A 134 -4.32 -9.30 11.90
CA LYS A 134 -3.70 -9.34 13.23
C LYS A 134 -2.55 -8.34 13.36
N ILE A 135 -1.70 -8.21 12.34
CA ILE A 135 -0.62 -7.21 12.31
C ILE A 135 -1.21 -5.81 12.28
N MET A 136 -2.18 -5.54 11.39
CA MET A 136 -2.86 -4.26 11.27
C MET A 136 -3.46 -3.82 12.61
N ARG A 137 -4.30 -4.66 13.23
CA ARG A 137 -4.89 -4.35 14.55
C ARG A 137 -3.84 -4.05 15.62
N ARG A 138 -2.73 -4.79 15.63
CA ARG A 138 -1.64 -4.56 16.59
C ARG A 138 -0.95 -3.22 16.36
N GLU A 139 -0.65 -2.85 15.12
CA GLU A 139 -0.04 -1.54 14.83
C GLU A 139 -1.01 -0.40 15.13
N LEU A 140 -2.31 -0.56 14.86
CA LEU A 140 -3.32 0.45 15.20
C LEU A 140 -3.51 0.65 16.71
N VAL A 141 -3.28 -0.38 17.53
CA VAL A 141 -3.27 -0.23 19.01
C VAL A 141 -2.02 0.54 19.48
N ARG A 142 -0.89 0.38 18.79
CA ARG A 142 0.35 1.11 19.10
C ARG A 142 0.26 2.58 18.72
N TYR A 143 -0.41 2.90 17.62
CA TYR A 143 -0.64 4.26 17.16
C TYR A 143 -1.93 4.84 17.74
N GLN A 144 -1.81 5.78 18.67
CA GLN A 144 -2.95 6.53 19.21
C GLN A 144 -3.33 7.72 18.33
N LEU A 145 -3.47 7.49 17.02
CA LEU A 145 -3.99 8.52 16.12
C LEU A 145 -5.40 8.94 16.54
N SER A 146 -5.71 10.21 16.26
CA SER A 146 -7.01 10.83 16.54
C SER A 146 -8.17 9.87 16.23
N SER A 147 -9.23 9.91 17.04
CA SER A 147 -10.46 9.17 16.80
C SER A 147 -11.06 9.43 15.41
N ALA A 148 -10.76 10.59 14.81
CA ALA A 148 -11.21 10.98 13.47
C ALA A 148 -10.49 10.28 12.30
N PHE A 149 -9.30 9.70 12.51
CA PHE A 149 -8.53 9.06 11.44
C PHE A 149 -9.10 7.68 11.10
N LYS A 150 -9.37 7.41 9.83
CA LYS A 150 -9.99 6.15 9.36
C LYS A 150 -8.99 5.27 8.61
N VAL A 151 -8.94 4.00 8.99
CA VAL A 151 -8.12 2.99 8.31
C VAL A 151 -9.06 1.96 7.69
N TYR A 152 -8.98 1.82 6.37
CA TYR A 152 -9.76 0.87 5.62
C TYR A 152 -8.88 -0.29 5.18
N VAL A 153 -9.38 -1.52 5.30
CA VAL A 153 -8.82 -2.69 4.62
C VAL A 153 -9.81 -3.11 3.54
N VAL A 154 -9.40 -3.03 2.28
CA VAL A 154 -10.27 -3.20 1.11
C VAL A 154 -9.94 -4.51 0.40
N ASN A 155 -10.94 -5.37 0.23
CA ASN A 155 -10.72 -6.79 -0.05
C ASN A 155 -11.05 -7.25 -1.49
N LYS A 156 -11.27 -6.33 -2.44
CA LYS A 156 -11.42 -6.65 -3.87
C LYS A 156 -10.56 -5.74 -4.75
N ILE A 157 -10.39 -6.20 -5.99
CA ILE A 157 -9.66 -5.59 -7.11
C ILE A 157 -10.55 -5.77 -8.36
#